data_AF-A0A4Q3EH26-F1
#
_entry.id   AF-A0A4Q3EH26-F1
#
_cell.length_a   1.000
_cell.length_b   1.000
_cell.length_c   1.000
_cell.angle_alpha   90.00
_cell.angle_beta   90.00
_cell.angle_gamma   90.00
#
_symmetry.space_group_name_H-M   'P 1'
#
loop_
_entity.id
_entity.type
_entity.pdbx_description
1 polymer ?
#
loop_
_entity_poly.entity_id
_entity_poly.type
_entity_poly.pdbx_seq_one_letter_code
_entity_poly.pdbx_strand_id
1 'polypeptide(L)' 'AGIAASGGSACSSGTDIGSHVLTGIGASPDRPAIRFSFSKFNTLAEVDYAIDKLKEICAVKVQA' A
#
# COMPACT_ATOMS: atom_id res chain seq x y z
N ALA A 1 5.10 13.62 -6.11
CA ALA A 1 5.98 13.81 -4.93
C ALA A 1 5.12 14.27 -3.76
N GLY A 2 5.37 13.81 -2.53
CA GLY A 2 4.63 14.27 -1.33
C GLY A 2 4.16 13.18 -0.36
N ILE A 3 4.15 11.90 -0.77
CA ILE A 3 3.83 10.75 0.08
C ILE A 3 4.85 9.65 -0.23
N ALA A 4 5.52 9.12 0.79
CA ALA A 4 6.45 8.01 0.66
C ALA A 4 5.78 6.71 1.13
N ALA A 5 5.81 5.68 0.27
CA ALA A 5 5.26 4.36 0.56
C ALA A 5 6.13 3.27 -0.08
N SER A 6 5.93 2.01 0.34
CA SER A 6 6.59 0.86 -0.27
C SER A 6 5.55 -0.06 -0.94
N GLY A 7 5.93 -0.76 -2.01
CA GLY A 7 5.11 -1.85 -2.56
C GLY A 7 5.21 -3.13 -1.71
N GLY A 8 4.43 -4.14 -2.10
CA GLY A 8 4.58 -5.51 -1.60
C GLY A 8 5.98 -6.08 -1.89
N SER A 9 6.44 -7.02 -1.05
CA SER A 9 7.85 -7.45 -1.00
C SER A 9 8.42 -8.02 -2.32
N ALA A 10 7.58 -8.39 -3.28
CA ALA A 10 8.00 -8.90 -4.59
C ALA A 10 8.41 -7.79 -5.55
N CYS A 11 7.72 -6.66 -5.49
CA CYS A 11 7.90 -5.59 -6.48
C CYS A 11 9.28 -4.92 -6.36
N SER A 12 9.91 -5.03 -5.19
CA SER A 12 11.25 -4.49 -4.91
C SER A 12 12.38 -5.51 -5.05
N SER A 13 12.11 -6.81 -5.17
CA SER A 13 13.14 -7.85 -5.36
C SER A 13 13.53 -8.09 -6.82
N GLY A 14 12.81 -7.49 -7.78
CA GLY A 14 13.06 -7.68 -9.21
C GLY A 14 12.75 -9.08 -9.71
N THR A 15 11.98 -9.86 -8.94
CA THR A 15 11.62 -11.25 -9.24
C THR A 15 10.11 -11.38 -9.36
N ASP A 16 9.63 -12.08 -10.39
CA ASP A 16 8.20 -12.29 -10.66
C ASP A 16 7.52 -13.29 -9.70
N ILE A 17 8.19 -13.67 -8.60
CA ILE A 17 7.77 -14.77 -7.72
C ILE A 17 6.65 -14.34 -6.74
N GLY A 18 6.27 -13.06 -6.75
CA GLY A 18 5.26 -12.54 -5.82
C GLY A 18 5.79 -12.46 -4.38
N SER A 19 4.99 -11.90 -3.48
CA SER A 19 5.42 -11.65 -2.11
C SER A 19 5.20 -12.90 -1.28
N HIS A 20 6.27 -13.51 -0.74
CA HIS A 20 6.15 -14.68 0.13
C HIS A 20 5.23 -14.42 1.34
N VAL A 21 5.24 -13.20 1.87
CA VAL A 21 4.35 -12.79 2.97
C VAL A 21 2.89 -12.75 2.51
N LEU A 22 2.60 -12.12 1.37
CA LEU A 22 1.23 -12.05 0.83
C LEU A 22 0.69 -13.45 0.49
N THR A 23 1.55 -14.33 -0.05
CA THR A 23 1.20 -15.74 -0.30
C THR A 23 0.91 -16.47 1.02
N GLY A 24 1.72 -16.28 2.05
CA GLY A 24 1.56 -16.94 3.35
C GLY A 24 0.25 -16.59 4.07
N ILE A 25 -0.30 -15.39 3.82
CA ILE A 25 -1.59 -14.96 4.37
C ILE A 25 -2.78 -15.23 3.42
N GLY A 26 -2.54 -15.89 2.27
CA GLY A 26 -3.58 -16.18 1.28
C GLY A 26 -4.13 -14.94 0.58
N ALA A 27 -3.35 -13.86 0.47
CA ALA A 27 -3.78 -12.69 -0.29
C ALA A 27 -3.86 -13.01 -1.79
N SER A 28 -4.87 -12.44 -2.46
CA SER A 28 -5.02 -12.60 -3.91
C SER A 28 -3.80 -12.02 -4.65
N PRO A 29 -3.20 -12.77 -5.59
CA PRO A 29 -2.05 -12.30 -6.37
C PRO A 29 -2.40 -11.15 -7.32
N ASP A 30 -3.68 -11.01 -7.70
CA ASP A 30 -4.17 -9.96 -8.58
C ASP A 30 -4.34 -8.61 -7.86
N ARG A 31 -4.11 -8.58 -6.54
CA ARG A 31 -4.25 -7.39 -5.71
C ARG A 31 -2.86 -6.86 -5.34
N PRO A 32 -2.33 -5.86 -6.08
CA PRO A 32 -1.08 -5.22 -5.69
C PRO A 32 -1.22 -4.59 -4.30
N ALA A 33 -0.20 -4.77 -3.47
CA ALA A 33 -0.17 -4.27 -2.10
C ALA A 33 0.69 -3.01 -2.00
N ILE A 34 0.22 -2.03 -1.20
CA ILE A 34 0.96 -0.84 -0.81
C ILE A 34 1.08 -0.85 0.71
N ARG A 35 2.27 -0.56 1.22
CA ARG A 35 2.58 -0.46 2.64
C ARG A 35 2.91 0.98 3.01
N PHE A 36 2.16 1.48 3.99
CA PHE A 36 2.49 2.68 4.73
C PHE A 36 3.13 2.30 6.06
N SER A 37 4.17 3.01 6.45
CA SER A 37 4.87 2.81 7.71
C SER A 37 4.88 4.12 8.47
N PHE A 38 4.35 4.11 9.69
CA PHE A 38 4.26 5.28 10.54
C PHE A 38 5.42 5.35 11.54
N SER A 39 5.71 6.55 12.00
CA SER A 39 6.68 6.86 13.04
C SER A 39 6.11 7.89 14.00
N LYS A 40 6.79 8.13 15.12
CA LYS A 40 6.44 9.18 16.09
C LYS A 40 6.47 10.61 15.53
N PHE A 41 7.03 10.79 14.33
CA PHE A 41 7.11 12.09 13.67
C PHE A 41 5.93 12.36 12.75
N ASN A 42 5.07 11.36 12.50
CA ASN A 42 3.89 11.58 11.70
C ASN A 42 2.84 12.39 12.45
N THR A 43 2.07 13.16 11.71
CA THR A 43 0.92 13.91 12.23
C THR A 43 -0.38 13.37 11.66
N LEU A 44 -1.50 13.60 12.36
CA LEU A 44 -2.82 13.23 11.85
C LEU A 44 -3.13 13.95 10.53
N ALA A 45 -2.72 15.22 10.40
CA ALA A 45 -2.91 15.99 9.16
C ALA A 45 -2.19 15.35 7.95
N GLU A 46 -1.01 14.75 8.14
CA GLU A 46 -0.33 14.00 7.09
C GLU A 46 -1.08 12.73 6.71
N VAL A 47 -1.70 12.05 7.69
CA VAL A 47 -2.53 10.86 7.44
C VAL A 47 -3.78 11.23 6.65
N ASP A 48 -4.47 12.30 7.05
CA ASP A 48 -5.65 12.81 6.34
C ASP A 48 -5.29 13.19 4.89
N TYR A 49 -4.18 13.90 4.70
CA TYR A 49 -3.67 14.22 3.36
C TYR A 49 -3.39 12.97 2.52
N ALA A 50 -2.76 11.95 3.12
CA ALA A 50 -2.48 10.69 2.43
C ALA A 50 -3.76 9.95 2.03
N ILE A 51 -4.77 9.92 2.91
CA ILE A 51 -6.07 9.31 2.65
C ILE A 51 -6.78 10.02 1.49
N ASP A 52 -6.81 11.35 1.48
CA ASP A 52 -7.50 12.09 0.43
C ASP A 52 -6.83 11.90 -0.94
N LYS A 53 -5.50 11.87 -0.98
CA LYS A 53 -4.77 11.50 -2.21
C LYS A 53 -4.98 10.06 -2.63
N LEU A 54 -5.09 9.12 -1.71
CA LEU A 54 -5.43 7.74 -2.04
C LEU A 54 -6.82 7.62 -2.65
N LYS A 55 -7.82 8.36 -2.15
CA LYS A 55 -9.17 8.38 -2.73
C LYS A 55 -9.19 8.93 -4.16
N GLU A 56 -8.33 9.91 -4.45
CA GLU A 56 -8.17 10.45 -5.82
C GLU A 56 -7.56 9.41 -6.79
N ILE A 57 -6.60 8.60 -6.32
CA ILE A 57 -5.85 7.63 -7.14
C ILE A 57 -6.62 6.31 -7.30
N CYS A 58 -7.17 5.80 -6.21
CA CYS A 58 -7.90 4.54 -6.17
C CYS A 58 -9.39 4.84 -6.25
N ALA A 59 -9.98 4.72 -7.43
CA ALA A 59 -11.42 4.73 -7.60
C ALA A 59 -12.02 3.47 -6.96
N VAL A 60 -12.32 3.51 -5.66
CA VAL A 60 -12.85 2.36 -4.94
C VAL A 60 -14.38 2.35 -5.04
N LYS A 61 -14.96 1.34 -5.71
CA LYS A 61 -16.30 0.87 -5.31
C LYS A 61 -16.10 0.07 -4.03
N VAL A 62 -16.42 0.67 -2.89
CA VAL A 62 -16.47 -0.07 -1.63
C VAL A 62 -17.65 -1.04 -1.74
N GLN A 63 -17.39 -2.32 -1.99
CA GLN A 63 -18.39 -3.35 -1.76
C GLN A 63 -18.56 -3.48 -0.25
N ALA A 64 -19.78 -3.20 0.20
CA ALA A 64 -20.24 -3.50 1.55
C ALA A 64 -20.29 -5.01 1.78
#